data_AF-A0A964MUW8-F1
#
_entry.id   AF-A0A964MUW8-F1
#
_cell.length_a   1.000
_cell.length_b   1.000
_cell.length_c   1.000
_cell.angle_alpha   90.00
_cell.angle_beta   90.00
_cell.angle_gamma   90.00
#
_symmetry.space_group_name_H-M   'P 1'
#
loop_
_entity.id
_entity.type
_entity.pdbx_description
1 polymer ?
#
loop_
_entity_poly.entity_id
_entity_poly.type
_entity_poly.pdbx_seq_one_letter_code
_entity_poly.pdbx_strand_id
1 'polypeptide(L)'
;MSKIRLGSVNYLNCRPLVHELGGVADPLFSLRFDPPAECASLLSSGEIDLGLIPTIAYADRSADLVVPGVSIASEGPVASVALFTKKPLSEIHTIALDTSSRTSVALTRILCARRFGIAPTFVRHPPDLES
;
A
#
# COMPACT_ATOMS: atom_id res chain seq x y z
N MET A 1 -9.60 11.16 -27.59
CA MET A 1 -9.63 10.04 -26.64
C MET A 1 -9.85 10.61 -25.24
N SER A 2 -10.58 9.93 -24.37
CA SER A 2 -10.64 10.31 -22.95
C SER A 2 -9.27 10.06 -22.30
N LYS A 3 -8.89 10.88 -21.32
CA LYS A 3 -7.67 10.66 -20.53
C LYS A 3 -7.80 9.35 -19.74
N ILE A 4 -6.68 8.64 -19.56
CA ILE A 4 -6.55 7.48 -18.68
C ILE A 4 -6.62 7.96 -17.23
N ARG A 5 -7.55 7.40 -16.46
CA ARG A 5 -7.72 7.72 -15.04
C ARG A 5 -6.69 6.95 -14.23
N LEU A 6 -5.72 7.65 -13.68
CA LEU A 6 -4.62 7.09 -12.90
C LEU A 6 -4.81 7.38 -11.41
N GLY A 7 -5.03 6.33 -10.61
CA GLY A 7 -5.00 6.38 -9.15
C GLY A 7 -3.56 6.26 -8.63
N SER A 8 -3.09 7.28 -7.93
CA SER A 8 -1.80 7.29 -7.23
C SER A 8 -2.01 7.47 -5.73
N VAL A 9 -0.95 7.29 -4.97
CA VAL A 9 -0.97 7.40 -3.51
C VAL A 9 -0.19 8.62 -3.07
N ASN A 10 -0.70 9.34 -2.07
CA ASN A 10 -0.07 10.57 -1.58
C ASN A 10 1.09 10.29 -0.60
N TYR A 11 1.96 9.34 -0.95
CA TYR A 11 3.15 9.00 -0.19
C TYR A 11 4.40 9.46 -0.91
N LEU A 12 5.41 9.89 -0.14
CA LEU A 12 6.68 10.40 -0.66
C LEU A 12 7.37 9.41 -1.62
N ASN A 13 7.28 8.11 -1.37
CA ASN A 13 7.86 7.07 -2.22
C ASN A 13 7.22 6.97 -3.61
N CYS A 14 6.00 7.49 -3.80
CA CYS A 14 5.28 7.45 -5.08
C CYS A 14 5.38 8.75 -5.87
N ARG A 15 5.73 9.87 -5.21
CA ARG A 15 5.83 11.19 -5.86
C ARG A 15 6.75 11.20 -7.09
N PRO A 16 7.94 10.57 -7.09
CA PRO A 16 8.81 10.57 -8.27
C PRO A 16 8.18 9.88 -9.49
N LEU A 17 7.32 8.87 -9.29
CA LEU A 17 6.70 8.12 -10.39
C LEU A 17 5.64 8.94 -11.12
N VAL A 18 4.98 9.85 -10.42
CA VAL A 18 3.83 10.61 -10.96
C VAL A 18 4.09 12.11 -11.08
N HIS A 19 5.33 12.56 -10.85
CA HIS A 19 5.68 13.99 -10.77
C HIS A 19 5.24 14.78 -12.01
N GLU A 20 5.46 14.22 -13.20
CA GLU A 20 5.13 14.84 -14.49
C GLU A 20 3.79 14.35 -15.07
N LEU A 21 3.06 13.48 -14.35
CA LEU A 21 1.82 12.88 -14.84
C LEU A 21 0.58 13.63 -14.35
N GLY A 22 -0.41 13.75 -15.23
CA GLY A 22 -1.75 14.23 -14.91
C GLY A 22 -1.86 15.69 -14.49
N GLY A 23 -0.86 16.52 -14.82
CA GLY A 23 -0.98 17.97 -14.78
C GLY A 23 -2.02 18.51 -15.77
N VAL A 24 -2.40 19.79 -15.65
CA VAL A 24 -3.44 20.42 -16.48
C VAL A 24 -3.18 20.22 -17.99
N ALA A 25 -1.91 20.29 -18.39
CA ALA A 25 -1.48 20.13 -19.77
C ALA A 25 -1.25 18.67 -20.22
N ASP A 26 -1.34 17.68 -19.33
CA ASP A 26 -1.12 16.26 -19.68
C ASP A 26 -2.27 15.78 -20.59
N PRO A 27 -2.00 15.40 -21.85
CA PRO A 27 -3.05 14.99 -22.78
C PRO A 27 -3.50 13.53 -22.58
N LEU A 28 -2.77 12.73 -21.79
CA LEU A 28 -2.96 11.29 -21.65
C LEU A 28 -3.56 10.90 -20.31
N PHE A 29 -3.14 11.50 -19.21
CA PHE A 29 -3.52 11.07 -17.86
C PHE A 29 -4.36 12.09 -17.10
N SER A 30 -5.30 11.61 -16.30
CA SER A 30 -5.94 12.37 -15.22
C SER A 30 -5.60 11.71 -13.88
N LEU A 31 -4.95 12.44 -12.98
CA LEU A 31 -4.44 11.92 -11.72
C LEU A 31 -5.43 12.12 -10.57
N ARG A 32 -5.55 11.12 -9.70
CA ARG A 32 -6.22 11.20 -8.41
C ARG A 32 -5.31 10.62 -7.33
N PHE A 33 -5.36 11.17 -6.12
CA PHE A 33 -4.57 10.71 -4.98
C PHE A 33 -5.47 10.14 -3.88
N ASP A 34 -5.27 8.87 -3.52
CA ASP A 34 -6.00 8.19 -2.45
C ASP A 34 -5.06 7.25 -1.67
N PRO A 35 -5.47 6.73 -0.49
CA PRO A 35 -4.75 5.63 0.14
C PRO A 35 -4.68 4.39 -0.79
N PRO A 36 -3.61 3.58 -0.73
CA PRO A 36 -3.45 2.41 -1.60
C PRO A 36 -4.64 1.45 -1.56
N ALA A 37 -5.21 1.24 -0.37
CA ALA A 37 -6.37 0.38 -0.19
C ALA A 37 -7.61 0.89 -0.95
N GLU A 38 -7.74 2.21 -1.10
CA GLU A 38 -8.81 2.86 -1.86
C GLU A 38 -8.54 2.79 -3.37
N CYS A 39 -7.30 3.03 -3.81
CA CYS A 39 -6.93 2.84 -5.22
C CYS A 39 -7.28 1.42 -5.71
N ALA A 40 -7.06 0.40 -4.88
CA ALA A 40 -7.46 -0.98 -5.20
C ALA A 40 -8.98 -1.16 -5.35
N SER A 41 -9.77 -0.50 -4.50
CA SER A 41 -11.23 -0.52 -4.59
C SER A 41 -11.72 0.18 -5.88
N LEU A 42 -11.17 1.35 -6.19
CA LEU A 42 -11.51 2.14 -7.37
C LEU A 42 -11.13 1.43 -8.68
N LEU A 43 -9.98 0.75 -8.71
CA LEU A 43 -9.60 -0.07 -9.86
C LEU A 43 -10.59 -1.22 -10.05
N SER A 44 -11.03 -1.83 -8.95
CA SER A 44 -12.01 -2.91 -9.00
C SER A 44 -13.39 -2.49 -9.49
N SER A 45 -13.80 -1.25 -9.20
CA SER A 45 -15.10 -0.73 -9.63
C SER A 45 -15.07 -0.09 -11.02
N GLY A 46 -13.90 -0.01 -11.66
CA GLY A 46 -13.72 0.66 -12.95
C GLY A 46 -13.79 2.19 -12.87
N GLU A 47 -13.60 2.76 -11.67
CA GLU A 47 -13.53 4.21 -11.44
C GLU A 47 -12.18 4.80 -11.85
N ILE A 48 -11.13 3.96 -11.87
CA ILE A 48 -9.82 4.26 -12.46
C ILE A 48 -9.43 3.16 -13.45
N ASP A 49 -8.58 3.52 -14.41
CA ASP A 49 -8.10 2.62 -15.48
C ASP A 49 -6.72 2.03 -15.16
N LEU A 50 -5.93 2.75 -14.35
CA LEU A 50 -4.58 2.38 -13.91
C LEU A 50 -4.39 2.81 -12.45
N GLY A 51 -3.70 2.03 -11.63
CA GLY A 51 -3.53 2.36 -10.22
C GLY A 51 -2.26 1.82 -9.56
N LEU A 52 -1.67 2.61 -8.66
CA LEU A 52 -0.70 2.12 -7.69
C LEU A 52 -1.44 1.42 -6.54
N ILE A 53 -1.52 0.10 -6.59
CA ILE A 53 -2.26 -0.72 -5.61
C ILE A 53 -1.33 -1.56 -4.72
N PRO A 54 -1.77 -1.95 -3.52
CA PRO A 54 -1.06 -2.91 -2.68
C PRO A 54 -0.83 -4.24 -3.42
N THR A 55 0.38 -4.79 -3.39
CA THR A 55 0.67 -6.12 -3.97
C THR A 55 -0.25 -7.22 -3.45
N ILE A 56 -0.67 -7.15 -2.18
CA ILE A 56 -1.61 -8.13 -1.64
C ILE A 56 -3.00 -8.03 -2.28
N ALA A 57 -3.41 -6.84 -2.73
CA ALA A 57 -4.68 -6.67 -3.44
C ALA A 57 -4.62 -7.32 -4.84
N TYR A 58 -3.44 -7.38 -5.45
CA TYR A 58 -3.23 -8.10 -6.72
C TYR A 58 -3.26 -9.62 -6.56
N ALA A 59 -2.86 -10.16 -5.40
CA ALA A 59 -2.79 -11.61 -5.19
C ALA A 59 -4.14 -12.33 -5.43
N ASP A 60 -5.26 -11.65 -5.16
CA ASP A 60 -6.62 -12.17 -5.36
C ASP A 60 -7.24 -11.76 -6.71
N ARG A 61 -6.48 -11.12 -7.61
CA ARG A 61 -6.99 -10.47 -8.85
C ARG A 61 -6.28 -10.98 -10.10
N SER A 62 -6.73 -12.12 -10.62
CA SER A 62 -6.13 -12.78 -11.78
C SER A 62 -6.35 -12.11 -13.13
N ALA A 63 -7.29 -11.15 -13.23
CA ALA A 63 -7.64 -10.48 -14.48
C ALA A 63 -6.87 -9.17 -14.71
N ASP A 64 -6.31 -8.57 -13.65
CA ASP A 64 -5.57 -7.32 -13.77
C ASP A 64 -4.19 -7.57 -14.40
N LEU A 65 -3.74 -6.61 -15.21
CA LEU A 65 -2.40 -6.64 -15.80
C LEU A 65 -1.45 -5.73 -15.02
N VAL A 66 -0.21 -6.19 -14.83
CA VAL A 66 0.85 -5.40 -14.19
C VAL A 66 1.62 -4.63 -15.26
N VAL A 67 1.82 -3.34 -15.05
CA VAL A 67 2.69 -2.53 -15.92
C VAL A 67 4.14 -2.95 -15.72
N PRO A 68 4.85 -3.40 -16.78
CA PRO A 68 6.22 -3.87 -16.64
C PRO A 68 7.19 -2.72 -16.32
N GLY A 69 8.24 -3.02 -15.56
CA GLY A 69 9.35 -2.10 -15.30
C GLY A 69 9.08 -1.01 -14.26
N VAL A 70 7.91 -0.99 -13.61
CA VAL A 70 7.57 -0.02 -12.58
C VAL A 70 6.91 -0.68 -11.37
N SER A 71 7.40 -0.36 -10.18
CA SER A 71 6.78 -0.75 -8.91
C SER A 71 7.33 0.07 -7.76
N ILE A 72 6.66 0.02 -6.60
CA ILE A 72 7.21 0.46 -5.32
C ILE A 72 7.76 -0.77 -4.61
N ALA A 73 9.07 -0.97 -4.70
CA ALA A 73 9.78 -2.11 -4.15
C ALA A 73 11.10 -1.69 -3.51
N SER A 74 11.69 -2.58 -2.72
CA SER A 74 13.00 -2.37 -2.11
C SER A 74 13.71 -3.72 -1.94
N GLU A 75 15.02 -3.69 -2.13
CA GLU A 75 15.92 -4.76 -1.70
C GLU A 75 16.57 -4.32 -0.38
N GLY A 76 16.11 -4.91 0.73
CA GLY A 76 16.56 -4.54 2.07
C GLY A 76 15.59 -3.63 2.83
N PRO A 77 16.09 -2.84 3.80
CA PRO A 77 15.25 -2.04 4.68
C PRO A 77 14.51 -0.92 3.96
N VAL A 78 13.25 -0.69 4.33
CA VAL A 78 12.47 0.49 3.98
C VAL A 78 12.20 1.33 5.23
N ALA A 79 12.36 2.65 5.13
CA ALA A 79 12.13 3.54 6.27
C ALA A 79 10.63 3.78 6.58
N SER A 80 9.75 3.53 5.61
CA SER A 80 8.33 3.87 5.68
C SER A 80 7.42 2.73 6.18
N VAL A 81 7.96 1.56 6.50
CA VAL A 81 7.21 0.42 7.04
C VAL A 81 7.97 -0.15 8.23
N ALA A 82 7.44 0.07 9.43
CA ALA A 82 8.10 -0.32 10.66
C ALA A 82 7.11 -0.96 11.65
N LEU A 83 7.62 -1.88 12.46
CA LEU A 83 6.94 -2.42 13.62
C LEU A 83 7.66 -1.93 14.88
N PHE A 84 7.00 -1.09 15.66
CA PHE A 84 7.56 -0.55 16.91
C PHE A 84 7.12 -1.40 18.10
N THR A 85 8.06 -1.73 18.98
CA THR A 85 7.76 -2.47 20.21
C THR A 85 8.47 -1.82 21.40
N LYS A 86 7.83 -1.87 22.58
CA LYS A 86 8.42 -1.47 23.87
C LYS A 86 8.99 -2.66 24.66
N LYS A 87 8.78 -3.87 24.15
CA LYS A 87 9.17 -5.15 24.76
C LYS A 87 9.77 -6.07 23.69
N PRO A 88 10.51 -7.12 24.08
CA PRO A 88 10.94 -8.17 23.17
C PRO A 88 9.76 -8.77 22.40
N LEU A 89 9.96 -9.15 21.14
CA LEU A 89 8.90 -9.69 20.28
C LEU A 89 8.20 -10.92 20.88
N SER A 90 8.92 -11.75 21.63
CA SER A 90 8.39 -12.94 22.32
C SER A 90 7.34 -12.63 23.38
N GLU A 91 7.31 -11.40 23.91
CA GLU A 91 6.35 -10.94 24.93
C GLU A 91 5.17 -10.18 24.33
N ILE A 92 5.10 -10.07 23.00
CA ILE A 92 4.04 -9.33 22.32
C ILE A 92 2.81 -10.24 22.16
N HIS A 93 1.71 -9.84 22.81
CA HIS A 93 0.43 -10.55 22.73
C HIS A 93 -0.59 -9.85 21.83
N THR A 94 -0.39 -8.55 21.56
CA THR A 94 -1.28 -7.75 20.73
C THR A 94 -0.46 -6.83 19.82
N ILE A 95 -0.85 -6.72 18.55
CA ILE A 95 -0.26 -5.78 17.59
C ILE A 95 -1.37 -4.89 17.02
N ALA A 96 -1.19 -3.58 17.14
CA ALA A 96 -2.00 -2.59 16.43
C ALA A 96 -1.54 -2.51 14.97
N LEU A 97 -2.47 -2.67 14.04
CA LEU A 97 -2.24 -2.68 12.61
C LEU A 97 -2.91 -1.47 11.95
N ASP A 98 -2.14 -0.74 11.17
CA ASP A 98 -2.59 0.44 10.43
C ASP A 98 -3.73 0.12 9.45
N THR A 99 -4.82 0.89 9.53
CA THR A 99 -5.98 0.77 8.64
C THR A 99 -5.71 1.22 7.19
N SER A 100 -4.68 2.04 6.97
CA SER A 100 -4.35 2.60 5.67
C SER A 100 -3.57 1.66 4.74
N SER A 101 -3.02 0.56 5.28
CA SER A 101 -2.18 -0.38 4.52
C SER A 101 -2.69 -1.82 4.60
N ARG A 102 -2.84 -2.46 3.43
CA ARG A 102 -3.13 -3.90 3.34
C ARG A 102 -1.86 -4.76 3.24
N THR A 103 -0.85 -4.31 2.50
CA THR A 103 0.38 -5.10 2.25
C THR A 103 1.24 -5.24 3.49
N SER A 104 1.53 -4.15 4.21
CA SER A 104 2.37 -4.24 5.42
C SER A 104 1.68 -5.06 6.52
N VAL A 105 0.36 -4.99 6.61
CA VAL A 105 -0.46 -5.83 7.48
C VAL A 105 -0.28 -7.31 7.17
N ALA A 106 -0.40 -7.69 5.89
CA ALA A 106 -0.18 -9.07 5.46
C ALA A 106 1.25 -9.53 5.77
N LEU A 107 2.26 -8.71 5.46
CA LEU A 107 3.65 -9.00 5.74
C LEU A 107 3.91 -9.20 7.25
N THR A 108 3.38 -8.33 8.11
CA THR A 108 3.51 -8.46 9.57
C THR A 108 2.96 -9.79 10.07
N ARG A 109 1.79 -10.22 9.57
CA ARG A 109 1.19 -11.52 9.92
C ARG A 109 2.08 -12.69 9.48
N ILE A 110 2.63 -12.62 8.27
CA ILE A 110 3.56 -13.64 7.75
C ILE A 110 4.82 -13.69 8.60
N LEU A 111 5.42 -12.55 8.95
CA LEU A 111 6.62 -12.49 9.76
C LEU A 111 6.39 -13.03 11.18
N CYS A 112 5.26 -12.71 11.81
CA CYS A 112 4.88 -13.27 13.11
C CYS A 112 4.86 -14.81 13.07
N ALA A 113 4.17 -15.38 12.08
CA ALA A 113 4.01 -16.83 11.97
C ALA A 113 5.28 -17.57 11.49
N ARG A 114 6.02 -16.99 10.53
CA ARG A 114 7.10 -17.70 9.81
C ARG A 114 8.51 -17.36 10.31
N ARG A 115 8.70 -16.17 10.88
CA ARG A 115 10.03 -15.65 11.24
C ARG A 115 10.23 -15.44 12.74
N PHE A 116 9.20 -14.98 13.44
CA PHE A 116 9.26 -14.66 14.87
C PHE A 116 8.70 -15.78 15.75
N GLY A 117 7.86 -16.67 15.20
CA GLY A 117 7.27 -17.78 15.94
C GLY A 117 6.26 -17.34 17.00
N ILE A 118 5.56 -16.21 16.77
CA ILE A 118 4.56 -15.65 17.69
C ILE A 118 3.18 -15.62 17.05
N ALA A 119 2.14 -15.67 17.89
CA ALA A 119 0.73 -15.62 17.48
C ALA A 119 -0.04 -14.53 18.25
N PRO A 120 0.26 -13.24 18.02
CA PRO A 120 -0.43 -12.14 18.68
C PRO A 120 -1.84 -11.94 18.13
N THR A 121 -2.70 -11.33 18.94
CA THR A 121 -3.99 -10.79 18.50
C THR A 121 -3.74 -9.51 17.70
N PHE A 122 -4.38 -9.39 16.54
CA PHE A 122 -4.27 -8.20 15.69
C PHE A 122 -5.50 -7.30 15.86
N VAL A 123 -5.26 -6.01 16.12
CA VAL A 123 -6.31 -5.01 16.27
C VAL A 123 -6.05 -3.89 15.26
N ARG A 124 -7.09 -3.45 14.54
CA ARG A 124 -6.95 -2.34 13.58
C ARG A 124 -6.98 -1.00 14.30
N HIS A 125 -6.10 -0.09 13.91
CA HIS A 125 -6.04 1.27 14.45
C HIS A 125 -5.66 2.26 13.33
N PRO A 126 -6.22 3.47 13.29
CA PRO A 126 -5.67 4.54 12.45
C PRO A 126 -4.24 4.87 12.86
N PRO A 127 -3.41 5.43 11.95
CA PRO A 127 -2.03 5.82 12.22
C PRO A 127 -1.92 7.11 13.07
N ASP A 128 -2.88 7.33 13.95
CA ASP A 128 -2.92 8.47 14.87
C ASP A 128 -2.28 8.04 16.18
N LEU A 129 -1.15 8.63 16.52
CA LEU A 129 -0.66 8.61 17.89
C LEU A 129 -1.35 9.77 18.61
N GLU A 130 -2.14 9.48 19.64
CA GLU A 130 -2.55 10.52 20.58
C GLU A 130 -1.28 11.22 21.08
N SER A 131 -1.18 12.51 20.76
CA SER A 131 -0.09 13.40 21.15
C SER A 131 -0.09 13.66 22.64
#